data_AF-A0A3Q3W036-F1
#
_entry.id   AF-A0A3Q3W036-F1
#
_cell.length_a   1.000
_cell.length_b   1.000
_cell.length_c   1.000
_cell.angle_alpha   90.00
_cell.angle_beta   90.00
_cell.angle_gamma   90.00
#
_symmetry.space_group_name_H-M   'P 1'
#
loop_
_entity.id
_entity.type
_entity.pdbx_description
1 polymer ?
#
loop_
_entity_poly.entity_id
_entity_poly.type
_entity_poly.pdbx_seq_one_letter_code
_entity_poly.pdbx_strand_id
1 'polypeptide(L)'
;MTSRKKVLLKVIILGDSGVGKTSLMNQYVNKKFSNQYKATIGADFLTKEVMVDDRLVTMQIWDTAGQERFQSLGVAFYRGADCCVLVFDVTAPNTFKTLDSWRDEFLIQASPRDPENFPFVVLGNKIDLENRQVTTKRAQAWCQSKNNIPYFETSAKEAINVEQAFQTIARNALKQETEVELYNEFPEPIKLDRNERAKPSAESCSC
;
A
#
# COMPACT_ATOMS: atom_id res chain seq x y z
N MET A 1 31.69 10.37 14.87
CA MET A 1 30.22 10.30 14.86
C MET A 1 29.81 9.58 13.59
N THR A 2 29.39 8.33 13.69
CA THR A 2 28.86 7.59 12.54
C THR A 2 27.59 8.30 12.06
N SER A 3 27.61 8.77 10.82
CA SER A 3 26.44 9.34 10.14
C SER A 3 25.30 8.32 10.20
N ARG A 4 24.30 8.53 11.06
CA ARG A 4 23.07 7.72 11.03
C ARG A 4 22.44 7.89 9.65
N LYS A 5 22.41 6.81 8.86
CA LYS A 5 21.78 6.78 7.53
C LYS A 5 20.33 7.25 7.68
N LYS A 6 19.95 8.29 6.94
CA LYS A 6 18.56 8.75 6.89
C LYS A 6 17.74 7.69 6.17
N VAL A 7 16.70 7.18 6.83
CA VAL A 7 15.76 6.23 6.25
C VAL A 7 14.71 6.99 5.47
N LEU A 8 14.53 6.62 4.21
CA LEU A 8 13.47 7.13 3.35
C LEU A 8 12.48 6.01 3.12
N LEU A 9 11.22 6.23 3.51
CA LEU A 9 10.14 5.25 3.35
C LEU A 9 9.22 5.70 2.22
N LYS A 10 9.16 4.93 1.14
CA LYS A 10 8.33 5.19 -0.02
C LYS A 10 6.94 4.56 0.16
N VAL A 11 5.92 5.39 0.29
CA VAL A 11 4.53 4.97 0.49
C VAL A 11 3.71 5.34 -0.74
N ILE A 12 2.97 4.40 -1.31
CA ILE A 12 2.08 4.64 -2.45
C ILE A 12 0.63 4.63 -1.98
N ILE A 13 -0.16 5.63 -2.37
CA ILE A 13 -1.61 5.66 -2.11
C ILE A 13 -2.37 5.36 -3.40
N LEU A 14 -3.16 4.29 -3.40
CA LEU A 14 -4.00 3.84 -4.52
C LEU A 14 -5.48 3.82 -4.15
N GLY A 15 -6.33 3.74 -5.17
CA GLY A 15 -7.79 3.77 -5.03
C GLY A 15 -8.44 4.61 -6.12
N ASP A 16 -9.75 4.48 -6.26
CA ASP A 16 -10.51 5.14 -7.32
C ASP A 16 -10.41 6.68 -7.29
N SER A 17 -10.77 7.31 -8.40
CA SER A 17 -10.89 8.76 -8.48
C SER A 17 -11.91 9.29 -7.46
N GLY A 18 -11.57 10.36 -6.75
CA GLY A 18 -12.49 11.03 -5.83
C GLY A 18 -12.67 10.37 -4.46
N VAL A 19 -12.02 9.23 -4.15
CA VAL A 19 -12.09 8.59 -2.81
C VAL A 19 -11.41 9.42 -1.70
N GLY A 20 -10.54 10.36 -2.07
CA GLY A 20 -9.89 11.31 -1.15
C GLY A 20 -8.42 11.04 -0.84
N LYS A 21 -7.69 10.35 -1.72
CA LYS A 21 -6.24 10.09 -1.60
C LYS A 21 -5.42 11.37 -1.37
N THR A 22 -5.57 12.34 -2.28
CA THR A 22 -4.94 13.67 -2.19
C THR A 22 -5.32 14.42 -0.93
N SER A 23 -6.58 14.31 -0.50
CA SER A 23 -7.06 14.95 0.73
C SER A 23 -6.45 14.32 1.98
N LEU A 24 -6.32 12.99 2.03
CA LEU A 24 -5.67 12.28 3.14
C LEU A 24 -4.18 12.65 3.22
N MET A 25 -3.48 12.65 2.09
CA MET A 25 -2.07 13.06 2.02
C MET A 25 -1.89 14.50 2.52
N ASN A 26 -2.68 15.45 1.99
CA ASN A 26 -2.60 16.84 2.43
C ASN A 26 -3.01 17.04 3.88
N GLN A 27 -4.02 16.31 4.37
CA GLN A 27 -4.43 16.42 5.76
C GLN A 27 -3.36 15.88 6.70
N TYR A 28 -2.68 14.80 6.32
CA TYR A 28 -1.59 14.25 7.12
C TYR A 28 -0.35 15.18 7.13
N VAL A 29 0.07 15.67 5.96
CA VAL A 29 1.31 16.45 5.81
C VAL A 29 1.11 17.91 6.19
N ASN A 30 0.09 18.56 5.62
CA ASN A 30 -0.11 20.00 5.68
C ASN A 30 -1.18 20.42 6.68
N LYS A 31 -1.92 19.48 7.30
CA LYS A 31 -3.09 19.75 8.16
C LYS A 31 -4.10 20.66 7.46
N LYS A 32 -4.27 20.44 6.15
CA LYS A 32 -5.16 21.21 5.28
C LYS A 32 -6.11 20.30 4.55
N PHE A 33 -7.35 20.74 4.47
CA PHE A 33 -8.41 20.14 3.67
C PHE A 33 -9.03 21.20 2.74
N SER A 34 -9.44 20.78 1.54
CA SER A 34 -10.16 21.62 0.57
C SER A 34 -11.36 20.84 0.04
N ASN A 35 -12.51 21.52 -0.02
CA ASN A 35 -13.73 20.99 -0.66
C ASN A 35 -13.65 21.02 -2.19
N GLN A 36 -12.70 21.77 -2.77
CA GLN A 36 -12.56 21.84 -4.22
C GLN A 36 -11.91 20.56 -4.72
N TYR A 37 -12.68 19.77 -5.46
CA TYR A 37 -12.14 18.62 -6.18
C TYR A 37 -11.24 19.09 -7.33
N LYS A 38 -9.99 18.64 -7.31
CA LYS A 38 -9.04 18.75 -8.44
C LYS A 38 -8.56 17.34 -8.75
N ALA A 39 -8.74 16.89 -9.99
CA ALA A 39 -8.26 15.59 -10.41
C ALA A 39 -6.72 15.57 -10.42
N THR A 40 -6.12 14.58 -9.76
CA THR A 40 -4.68 14.32 -9.84
C THR A 40 -4.34 13.83 -11.24
N ILE A 41 -3.33 14.44 -11.87
CA ILE A 41 -2.79 14.03 -13.17
C ILE A 41 -1.44 13.37 -12.92
N GLY A 42 -1.28 12.11 -13.33
CA GLY A 42 -0.05 11.35 -13.09
C GLY A 42 0.14 10.97 -11.63
N ALA A 43 1.32 11.26 -11.07
CA ALA A 43 1.64 11.06 -9.66
C ALA A 43 2.41 12.27 -9.13
N ASP A 44 2.14 12.62 -7.87
CA ASP A 44 2.87 13.64 -7.12
C ASP A 44 3.23 13.07 -5.75
N PHE A 45 4.21 13.65 -5.07
CA PHE A 45 4.56 13.20 -3.73
C PHE A 45 4.82 14.35 -2.77
N LEU A 46 4.47 14.13 -1.51
CA LEU A 46 4.87 14.98 -0.39
C LEU A 46 5.81 14.22 0.54
N THR A 47 6.69 14.96 1.21
CA THR A 47 7.55 14.39 2.25
C THR A 47 7.11 14.85 3.64
N LYS A 48 7.27 13.97 4.62
CA LYS A 48 7.06 14.31 6.04
C LYS A 48 8.04 13.52 6.90
N GLU A 49 8.73 14.22 7.79
CA GLU A 49 9.52 13.55 8.84
C GLU A 49 8.58 13.05 9.94
N VAL A 50 8.78 11.82 10.38
CA VAL A 50 7.98 11.17 11.40
C VAL A 50 8.88 10.37 12.34
N MET A 51 8.54 10.38 13.63
CA MET A 51 9.17 9.52 14.63
C MET A 51 8.40 8.19 14.67
N VAL A 52 9.08 7.09 14.40
CA VAL A 52 8.54 5.73 14.47
C VAL A 52 9.44 4.93 15.40
N ASP A 53 8.91 4.51 16.55
CA ASP A 53 9.62 3.69 17.54
C ASP A 53 11.03 4.25 17.85
N ASP A 54 11.10 5.55 18.19
CA ASP A 54 12.32 6.33 18.47
C ASP A 54 13.31 6.51 17.30
N ARG A 55 12.94 6.13 16.08
CA ARG A 55 13.70 6.38 14.84
C ARG A 55 13.04 7.50 14.05
N LEU A 56 13.81 8.55 13.75
CA LEU A 56 13.39 9.60 12.82
C LEU A 56 13.53 9.08 11.39
N VAL A 57 12.43 9.06 10.65
CA VAL A 57 12.37 8.60 9.26
C VAL A 57 11.70 9.66 8.39
N THR A 58 12.04 9.69 7.10
CA THR A 58 11.39 10.55 6.12
C THR A 58 10.43 9.71 5.29
N MET A 59 9.13 9.96 5.40
CA MET A 59 8.14 9.35 4.51
C MET A 59 8.06 10.15 3.22
N GLN A 60 8.14 9.46 2.07
CA GLN A 60 7.79 9.98 0.76
C GLN A 60 6.44 9.38 0.36
N ILE A 61 5.40 10.19 0.41
CA ILE A 61 4.01 9.75 0.23
C ILE A 61 3.58 10.13 -1.18
N TRP A 62 3.38 9.13 -2.03
CA TRP A 62 3.00 9.28 -3.43
C TRP A 62 1.48 9.21 -3.58
N ASP A 63 0.88 10.30 -4.02
CA ASP A 63 -0.51 10.38 -4.47
C ASP A 63 -0.58 10.08 -5.97
N THR A 64 -1.44 9.13 -6.36
CA THR A 64 -1.59 8.71 -7.75
C THR A 64 -2.96 9.10 -8.30
N ALA A 65 -3.03 9.29 -9.62
CA ALA A 65 -4.29 9.45 -10.31
C ALA A 65 -5.15 8.18 -10.15
N GLY A 66 -6.40 8.35 -9.70
CA GLY A 66 -7.36 7.26 -9.58
C GLY A 66 -8.23 7.04 -10.83
N GLN A 67 -7.93 7.70 -11.95
CA GLN A 67 -8.64 7.50 -13.22
C GLN A 67 -7.91 6.44 -14.05
N GLU A 68 -8.67 5.52 -14.64
CA GLU A 68 -8.13 4.42 -15.44
C GLU A 68 -7.27 4.92 -16.62
N ARG A 69 -7.59 6.09 -17.19
CA ARG A 69 -6.85 6.68 -18.31
C ARG A 69 -5.41 7.08 -17.97
N PHE A 70 -5.04 7.15 -16.69
CA PHE A 70 -3.69 7.47 -16.24
C PHE A 70 -2.99 6.29 -15.56
N GLN A 71 -3.62 5.10 -15.46
CA GLN A 71 -3.04 3.93 -14.80
C GLN A 71 -1.73 3.46 -15.45
N SER A 72 -1.56 3.61 -16.76
CA SER A 72 -0.32 3.26 -17.46
C SER A 72 0.90 4.08 -17.01
N LEU A 73 0.69 5.24 -16.38
CA LEU A 73 1.76 6.06 -15.80
C LEU A 73 2.26 5.52 -14.45
N GLY A 74 1.51 4.64 -13.78
CA GLY A 74 1.80 4.13 -12.44
C GLY A 74 3.05 3.26 -12.33
N VAL A 75 3.42 2.56 -13.42
CA VAL A 75 4.49 1.54 -13.44
C VAL A 75 5.84 2.07 -12.95
N ALA A 76 6.20 3.29 -13.35
CA ALA A 76 7.47 3.90 -12.93
C ALA A 76 7.49 4.27 -11.44
N PHE A 77 6.32 4.44 -10.81
CA PHE A 77 6.22 4.97 -9.46
C PHE A 77 6.11 3.89 -8.38
N TYR A 78 5.64 2.68 -8.68
CA TYR A 78 5.40 1.68 -7.62
C TYR A 78 6.65 0.92 -7.17
N ARG A 79 7.65 0.75 -8.06
CA ARG A 79 8.86 -0.02 -7.74
C ARG A 79 9.61 0.60 -6.55
N GLY A 80 10.06 -0.27 -5.64
CA GLY A 80 10.75 0.14 -4.42
C GLY A 80 9.86 0.83 -3.40
N ALA A 81 8.54 0.68 -3.50
CA ALA A 81 7.64 1.05 -2.43
C ALA A 81 7.85 0.16 -1.20
N ASP A 82 7.80 0.76 -0.03
CA ASP A 82 7.91 0.09 1.26
C ASP A 82 6.54 -0.19 1.89
N CYS A 83 5.48 0.50 1.44
CA CYS A 83 4.09 0.22 1.82
C CYS A 83 3.11 0.73 0.77
N CYS A 84 1.97 0.05 0.63
CA CYS A 84 0.87 0.46 -0.22
C CYS A 84 -0.40 0.72 0.59
N VAL A 85 -1.02 1.87 0.37
CA VAL A 85 -2.25 2.31 1.03
C VAL A 85 -3.39 2.20 0.03
N LEU A 86 -4.39 1.39 0.35
CA LEU A 86 -5.57 1.19 -0.46
C LEU A 86 -6.74 2.01 0.11
N VAL A 87 -7.25 2.98 -0.65
CA VAL A 87 -8.28 3.91 -0.19
C VAL A 87 -9.58 3.67 -0.95
N PHE A 88 -10.68 3.60 -0.21
CA PHE A 88 -12.03 3.61 -0.75
C PHE A 88 -12.92 4.62 -0.02
N ASP A 89 -14.07 4.93 -0.61
CA ASP A 89 -15.09 5.80 -0.04
C ASP A 89 -16.21 4.96 0.58
N VAL A 90 -16.47 5.12 1.88
CA VAL A 90 -17.49 4.33 2.59
C VAL A 90 -18.92 4.57 2.08
N THR A 91 -19.15 5.65 1.35
CA THR A 91 -20.45 6.00 0.74
C THR A 91 -20.60 5.47 -0.69
N ALA A 92 -19.52 4.97 -1.31
CA ALA A 92 -19.50 4.53 -2.71
C ALA A 92 -19.01 3.06 -2.84
N PRO A 93 -19.91 2.06 -2.81
CA PRO A 93 -19.55 0.64 -2.74
C PRO A 93 -18.68 0.12 -3.88
N ASN A 94 -18.76 0.73 -5.06
CA ASN A 94 -17.94 0.33 -6.20
C ASN A 94 -16.46 0.57 -5.94
N THR A 95 -16.11 1.65 -5.22
CA THR A 95 -14.72 1.97 -4.84
C THR A 95 -14.12 0.96 -3.87
N PHE A 96 -14.97 0.24 -3.13
CA PHE A 96 -14.54 -0.87 -2.28
C PHE A 96 -14.33 -2.16 -3.10
N LYS A 97 -15.18 -2.41 -4.12
CA LYS A 97 -15.05 -3.59 -4.99
C LYS A 97 -13.77 -3.56 -5.83
N THR A 98 -13.29 -2.37 -6.20
CA THR A 98 -12.07 -2.20 -7.01
C THR A 98 -10.78 -2.37 -6.21
N LEU A 99 -10.84 -2.54 -4.88
CA LEU A 99 -9.64 -2.75 -4.05
C LEU A 99 -8.84 -3.99 -4.45
N ASP A 100 -9.52 -5.07 -4.87
CA ASP A 100 -8.86 -6.26 -5.39
C ASP A 100 -8.02 -5.92 -6.63
N SER A 101 -8.60 -5.19 -7.58
CA SER A 101 -7.89 -4.75 -8.78
C SER A 101 -6.70 -3.83 -8.47
N TRP A 102 -6.86 -2.88 -7.53
CA TRP A 102 -5.75 -2.01 -7.11
C TRP A 102 -4.61 -2.76 -6.41
N ARG A 103 -4.95 -3.75 -5.58
CA ARG A 103 -3.95 -4.62 -4.94
C ARG A 103 -3.19 -5.43 -5.99
N ASP A 104 -3.91 -6.10 -6.89
CA ASP A 104 -3.32 -6.97 -7.90
C ASP A 104 -2.44 -6.17 -8.88
N GLU A 105 -2.92 -5.00 -9.32
CA GLU A 105 -2.14 -4.07 -10.13
C GLU A 105 -0.85 -3.66 -9.43
N PHE A 106 -0.92 -3.27 -8.15
CA PHE A 106 0.26 -2.92 -7.38
C PHE A 106 1.26 -4.07 -7.30
N LEU A 107 0.81 -5.28 -6.97
CA LEU A 107 1.70 -6.44 -6.84
C LEU A 107 2.40 -6.78 -8.16
N ILE A 108 1.69 -6.70 -9.28
CA ILE A 108 2.25 -6.92 -10.61
C ILE A 108 3.32 -5.85 -10.92
N GLN A 109 2.97 -4.57 -10.79
CA GLN A 109 3.83 -3.47 -11.25
C GLN A 109 4.98 -3.15 -10.30
N ALA A 110 4.75 -3.20 -8.98
CA ALA A 110 5.80 -3.03 -7.98
C ALA A 110 6.74 -4.24 -7.95
N SER A 111 6.23 -5.44 -8.27
CA SER A 111 6.92 -6.73 -8.19
C SER A 111 7.72 -6.85 -6.87
N PRO A 112 7.07 -6.71 -5.71
CA PRO A 112 7.76 -6.86 -4.43
C PRO A 112 8.28 -8.29 -4.30
N ARG A 113 9.40 -8.45 -3.59
CA ARG A 113 10.06 -9.76 -3.48
C ARG A 113 9.22 -10.79 -2.72
N ASP A 114 8.46 -10.35 -1.73
CA ASP A 114 7.50 -11.16 -0.98
C ASP A 114 6.09 -10.53 -1.10
N PRO A 115 5.33 -10.86 -2.16
CA PRO A 115 4.00 -10.30 -2.40
C PRO A 115 2.98 -10.61 -1.30
N GLU A 116 3.11 -11.76 -0.63
CA GLU A 116 2.13 -12.22 0.37
C GLU A 116 2.29 -11.49 1.69
N ASN A 117 3.52 -11.09 2.05
CA ASN A 117 3.82 -10.35 3.27
C ASN A 117 4.07 -8.86 3.03
N PHE A 118 4.01 -8.38 1.78
CA PHE A 118 4.16 -6.96 1.48
C PHE A 118 3.14 -6.12 2.27
N PRO A 119 3.56 -5.04 2.95
CA PRO A 119 2.68 -4.28 3.82
C PRO A 119 1.67 -3.45 3.04
N PHE A 120 0.40 -3.84 3.18
CA PHE A 120 -0.74 -3.01 2.80
C PHE A 120 -1.39 -2.36 4.03
N VAL A 121 -2.09 -1.25 3.84
CA VAL A 121 -3.03 -0.67 4.81
C VAL A 121 -4.27 -0.20 4.05
N VAL A 122 -5.47 -0.48 4.58
CA VAL A 122 -6.73 -0.09 3.95
C VAL A 122 -7.36 1.08 4.71
N LEU A 123 -7.76 2.12 3.98
CA LEU A 123 -8.45 3.29 4.52
C LEU A 123 -9.86 3.38 3.92
N GLY A 124 -10.87 3.22 4.77
CA GLY A 124 -12.26 3.57 4.45
C GLY A 124 -12.50 5.03 4.77
N ASN A 125 -12.38 5.90 3.78
CA ASN A 125 -12.44 7.34 3.95
C ASN A 125 -13.88 7.87 3.87
N LYS A 126 -14.06 9.13 4.30
CA LYS A 126 -15.31 9.91 4.29
C LYS A 126 -16.36 9.41 5.28
N ILE A 127 -15.92 8.94 6.45
CA ILE A 127 -16.83 8.52 7.52
C ILE A 127 -17.65 9.66 8.14
N ASP A 128 -17.29 10.91 7.84
CA ASP A 128 -18.05 12.10 8.20
C ASP A 128 -19.37 12.24 7.43
N LEU A 129 -19.58 11.45 6.37
CA LEU A 129 -20.82 11.46 5.60
C LEU A 129 -21.83 10.44 6.13
N GLU A 130 -23.10 10.85 6.25
CA GLU A 130 -24.17 10.03 6.83
C GLU A 130 -24.60 8.82 5.96
N ASN A 131 -24.48 8.94 4.63
CA ASN A 131 -24.94 7.94 3.66
C ASN A 131 -23.93 6.80 3.46
N ARG A 132 -23.46 6.17 4.54
CA ARG A 132 -22.58 5.00 4.48
C ARG A 132 -23.26 3.84 3.75
N GLN A 133 -22.55 3.24 2.80
CA GLN A 133 -23.01 2.06 2.05
C GLN A 133 -22.07 0.85 2.18
N VAL A 134 -20.85 1.03 2.70
CA VAL A 134 -19.92 -0.06 3.03
C VAL A 134 -19.82 -0.18 4.55
N THR A 135 -20.20 -1.34 5.10
CA THR A 135 -20.16 -1.57 6.55
C THR A 135 -18.74 -1.89 7.01
N THR A 136 -18.41 -1.47 8.24
CA THR A 136 -17.12 -1.78 8.90
C THR A 136 -16.83 -3.27 8.88
N LYS A 137 -17.83 -4.10 9.21
CA LYS A 137 -17.72 -5.56 9.22
C LYS A 137 -17.33 -6.13 7.85
N ARG A 138 -17.92 -5.60 6.77
CA ARG A 138 -17.60 -6.04 5.41
C ARG A 138 -16.16 -5.68 5.03
N ALA A 139 -15.73 -4.46 5.33
CA ALA A 139 -14.36 -4.01 5.05
C ALA A 139 -13.32 -4.80 5.86
N GLN A 140 -13.57 -5.02 7.15
CA GLN A 140 -12.71 -5.83 8.02
C GLN A 140 -12.60 -7.28 7.54
N ALA A 141 -13.71 -7.90 7.14
CA ALA A 141 -13.70 -9.27 6.63
C ALA A 141 -12.82 -9.42 5.37
N TRP A 142 -12.86 -8.44 4.46
CA TRP A 142 -11.98 -8.41 3.30
C TRP A 142 -10.51 -8.22 3.71
N CYS A 143 -10.22 -7.35 4.66
CA CYS A 143 -8.84 -7.15 5.14
C CYS A 143 -8.28 -8.42 5.80
N GLN A 144 -9.11 -9.13 6.57
CA GLN A 144 -8.77 -10.42 7.19
C GLN A 144 -8.44 -11.49 6.14
N SER A 145 -9.23 -11.60 5.06
CA SER A 145 -8.98 -12.58 4.00
C SER A 145 -7.73 -12.29 3.17
N LYS A 146 -7.15 -11.10 3.32
CA LYS A 146 -6.01 -10.60 2.54
C LYS A 146 -4.70 -10.56 3.33
N ASN A 147 -4.51 -11.56 4.21
CA ASN A 147 -3.39 -11.66 5.17
C ASN A 147 -3.48 -10.64 6.33
N ASN A 148 -4.70 -10.44 6.85
CA ASN A 148 -4.96 -9.59 8.02
C ASN A 148 -4.42 -8.14 7.89
N ILE A 149 -4.72 -7.51 6.75
CA ILE A 149 -4.32 -6.12 6.47
C ILE A 149 -4.91 -5.17 7.55
N PRO A 150 -4.12 -4.23 8.09
CA PRO A 150 -4.65 -3.18 8.96
C PRO A 150 -5.70 -2.32 8.26
N TYR A 151 -6.84 -2.10 8.92
CA TYR A 151 -7.95 -1.30 8.42
C TYR A 151 -8.24 -0.10 9.33
N PHE A 152 -8.38 1.09 8.73
CA PHE A 152 -8.79 2.30 9.42
C PHE A 152 -9.99 2.95 8.73
N GLU A 153 -10.93 3.41 9.54
CA GLU A 153 -12.00 4.30 9.10
C GLU A 153 -11.56 5.74 9.31
N THR A 154 -11.50 6.53 8.24
CA THR A 154 -10.89 7.87 8.25
C THR A 154 -11.82 8.95 7.73
N SER A 155 -11.59 10.19 8.19
CA SER A 155 -12.10 11.39 7.53
C SER A 155 -10.95 12.36 7.30
N ALA A 156 -10.60 12.57 6.03
CA ALA A 156 -9.67 13.63 5.68
C ALA A 156 -10.21 15.02 6.02
N LYS A 157 -11.54 15.20 5.98
CA LYS A 157 -12.21 16.48 6.27
C LYS A 157 -12.13 16.84 7.75
N GLU A 158 -12.51 15.89 8.61
CA GLU A 158 -12.59 16.08 10.07
C GLU A 158 -11.31 15.61 10.80
N ALA A 159 -10.25 15.27 10.05
CA ALA A 159 -8.99 14.73 10.58
C ALA A 159 -9.10 13.41 11.38
N ILE A 160 -10.20 12.67 11.26
CA ILE A 160 -10.46 11.47 12.06
C ILE A 160 -9.56 10.32 11.60
N ASN A 161 -8.82 9.72 12.55
CA ASN A 161 -7.93 8.57 12.39
C ASN A 161 -6.80 8.72 11.36
N VAL A 162 -6.59 9.91 10.80
CA VAL A 162 -5.55 10.15 9.78
C VAL A 162 -4.16 9.92 10.37
N GLU A 163 -3.86 10.49 11.53
CA GLU A 163 -2.53 10.34 12.14
C GLU A 163 -2.24 8.88 12.54
N GLN A 164 -3.22 8.21 13.15
CA GLN A 164 -3.12 6.82 13.60
C GLN A 164 -2.89 5.86 12.42
N ALA A 165 -3.59 6.07 11.31
CA ALA A 165 -3.40 5.31 10.09
C ALA A 165 -1.98 5.50 9.54
N PHE A 166 -1.52 6.75 9.39
CA PHE A 166 -0.20 7.02 8.84
C PHE A 166 0.96 6.61 9.76
N GLN A 167 0.78 6.60 11.09
CA GLN A 167 1.76 6.00 12.00
C GLN A 167 1.90 4.49 11.78
N THR A 168 0.78 3.79 11.57
CA THR A 168 0.80 2.35 11.27
C THR A 168 1.45 2.07 9.93
N ILE A 169 1.14 2.88 8.92
CA ILE A 169 1.79 2.84 7.60
C ILE A 169 3.31 3.02 7.73
N ALA A 170 3.75 4.04 8.48
CA ALA A 170 5.17 4.33 8.68
C ALA A 170 5.90 3.19 9.39
N ARG A 171 5.28 2.60 10.42
CA ARG A 171 5.83 1.43 11.13
C ARG A 171 5.98 0.22 10.23
N ASN A 172 4.95 -0.09 9.45
CA ASN A 172 4.98 -1.24 8.53
C ASN A 172 5.99 -1.02 7.39
N ALA A 173 6.07 0.19 6.84
CA ALA A 173 7.06 0.56 5.83
C ALA A 173 8.49 0.45 6.37
N LEU A 174 8.74 0.91 7.59
CA LEU A 174 10.07 0.80 8.22
C LEU A 174 10.50 -0.65 8.40
N LYS A 175 9.57 -1.52 8.82
CA LYS A 175 9.83 -2.95 8.93
C LYS A 175 10.22 -3.56 7.57
N GLN A 176 9.46 -3.26 6.52
CA GLN A 176 9.72 -3.72 5.16
C GLN A 176 11.07 -3.24 4.63
N GLU A 177 11.39 -1.95 4.82
CA GLU A 177 12.66 -1.37 4.39
C GLU A 177 13.84 -2.06 5.08
N THR A 178 13.73 -2.29 6.38
CA THR A 178 14.78 -2.98 7.16
C THR A 178 14.95 -4.44 6.71
N GLU A 179 13.88 -5.17 6.40
CA GLU A 179 13.96 -6.54 5.86
C GLU A 179 14.62 -6.58 4.48
N VAL A 180 14.33 -5.60 3.61
CA VAL A 180 14.95 -5.47 2.29
C VAL A 180 16.44 -5.13 2.41
N GLU A 181 16.82 -4.20 3.29
CA GLU A 181 18.23 -3.88 3.56
C GLU A 181 19.00 -5.11 4.07
N LEU A 182 18.48 -5.80 5.08
CA LEU A 182 19.10 -7.01 5.64
C LEU A 182 19.31 -8.09 4.60
N TYR A 183 18.35 -8.30 3.70
CA TYR A 183 18.50 -9.29 2.65
C TYR A 183 19.55 -8.90 1.59
N ASN A 184 19.62 -7.62 1.22
CA ASN A 184 20.61 -7.16 0.25
C ASN A 184 22.04 -7.31 0.82
N GLU A 185 22.21 -7.18 2.13
CA GLU A 185 23.48 -7.41 2.82
C GLU A 185 23.74 -8.91 3.09
N PHE A 186 22.70 -9.66 3.44
CA PHE A 186 22.76 -11.08 3.84
C PHE A 186 21.64 -11.89 3.18
N PRO A 187 21.83 -12.35 1.94
CA PRO A 187 20.80 -13.11 1.24
C PRO A 187 20.59 -14.46 1.93
N GLU A 188 19.32 -14.79 2.22
CA GLU A 188 18.97 -16.10 2.77
C GLU A 188 19.42 -17.24 1.84
N PRO A 189 19.95 -18.35 2.40
CA PRO A 189 20.38 -19.48 1.59
C PRO A 189 19.20 -20.11 0.85
N ILE A 190 19.34 -20.24 -0.47
CA ILE A 190 18.36 -20.94 -1.32
C ILE A 190 18.34 -22.42 -0.91
N LYS A 191 17.24 -22.86 -0.29
CA LYS A 191 17.00 -24.28 -0.03
C LYS A 191 16.60 -24.95 -1.35
N LEU A 192 17.57 -25.62 -1.99
CA LEU A 192 17.28 -26.51 -3.11
C LEU A 192 16.64 -27.79 -2.56
N ASP A 193 15.32 -27.91 -2.65
CA ASP A 193 14.63 -29.17 -2.36
C ASP A 193 15.04 -30.20 -3.41
N ARG A 194 15.85 -31.18 -2.99
CA ARG A 194 16.53 -32.15 -3.85
C ARG A 194 15.62 -33.32 -4.26
N ASN A 195 14.32 -33.08 -4.46
CA ASN A 195 13.30 -34.13 -4.58
C ASN A 195 12.52 -34.17 -5.91
N GLU A 196 13.12 -33.70 -7.00
CA GLU A 196 12.70 -34.10 -8.36
C GLU A 196 13.73 -35.05 -8.96
N ARG A 197 13.80 -36.28 -8.44
CA ARG A 197 14.43 -37.38 -9.19
C ARG A 197 13.43 -37.85 -10.25
N ALA A 198 13.76 -37.50 -11.49
CA ALA A 198 13.31 -38.08 -12.75
C ALA A 198 12.50 -39.39 -12.62
N LYS A 199 11.22 -39.36 -13.02
CA LYS A 199 10.51 -40.58 -13.42
C LYS A 199 11.21 -41.14 -14.67
N PRO A 200 11.66 -42.41 -14.68
CA PRO A 200 12.11 -43.02 -15.92
C PRO A 200 10.90 -43.31 -16.80
N SER A 201 10.94 -42.80 -18.04
CA SER A 201 10.02 -43.15 -19.12
C SER A 201 10.22 -44.62 -19.50
N ALA A 202 9.24 -45.46 -19.21
CA ALA A 202 9.16 -46.81 -19.77
C ALA A 202 8.41 -46.73 -21.12
N GLU A 203 9.15 -46.58 -22.21
CA GLU A 203 8.66 -46.89 -23.55
C GLU A 203 8.67 -48.42 -23.72
N SER A 204 7.47 -49.00 -23.81
CA SER A 204 7.24 -50.39 -24.18
C SER A 204 7.13 -50.49 -25.70
N CYS A 205 8.20 -50.93 -26.37
CA CYS A 205 8.20 -51.29 -27.78
C CYS A 205 7.73 -52.75 -27.92
N SER A 206 6.61 -53.01 -28.62
CA SER A 206 6.15 -54.37 -28.93
C SER A 206 6.67 -54.80 -30.30
N CYS A 207 7.42 -55.91 -30.32
CA CYS A 207 7.55 -56.78 -31.49
C CYS A 207 6.31 -57.67 -31.65
#